data_AF-A0A811QLH9-F1
#
_entry.id   AF-A0A811QLH9-F1
#
_cell.length_a   1.000
_cell.length_b   1.000
_cell.length_c   1.000
_cell.angle_alpha   90.00
_cell.angle_beta   90.00
_cell.angle_gamma   90.00
#
_symmetry.space_group_name_H-M   'P 1'
#
loop_
_entity.id
_entity.type
_entity.pdbx_description
1 polymer ?
#
loop_
_entity_poly.entity_id
_entity_poly.type
_entity_poly.pdbx_seq_one_letter_code
_entity_poly.pdbx_strand_id
1 'polypeptide(L)'
;MKGGGAMKPSSMFYVHEADVVQIHHFLEECSLCAKSLSGDIFMYRGDTPFCSEECRQQQIEVDRAKHRRKKRAAAHALTARSREHRHHHHHHHHHHHQHHQQPQPQPRKAGMDANHHPWVDAGFARAPALRV
;
A
#
# COMPACT_ATOMS: atom_id res chain seq x y z
N MET A 1 30.91 26.76 36.73
CA MET A 1 29.69 26.60 35.88
C MET A 1 28.72 27.72 36.29
N LYS A 2 27.98 28.47 35.49
CA LYS A 2 27.39 28.37 34.15
C LYS A 2 27.34 29.83 33.59
N GLY A 3 27.69 30.13 32.35
CA GLY A 3 26.89 29.84 31.15
C GLY A 3 26.01 31.06 30.79
N GLY A 4 26.62 32.13 30.26
CA GLY A 4 25.90 33.28 29.71
C GLY A 4 25.37 32.96 28.31
N GLY A 5 24.05 32.81 28.18
CA GLY A 5 23.40 32.53 26.90
C GLY A 5 23.32 33.77 26.04
N ALA A 6 24.05 33.80 24.93
CA ALA A 6 23.85 34.76 23.87
C ALA A 6 22.49 34.49 23.20
N MET A 7 21.51 35.36 23.45
CA MET A 7 20.29 35.39 22.64
C MET A 7 20.69 35.85 21.22
N LYS A 8 20.62 34.93 20.26
CA LYS A 8 20.79 35.27 18.86
C LYS A 8 19.52 36.00 18.40
N PRO A 9 19.61 37.18 17.77
CA PRO A 9 18.42 37.82 17.25
C PRO A 9 17.75 36.92 16.22
N SER A 10 16.46 36.69 16.39
CA SER A 10 15.64 35.88 15.48
C SER A 10 15.59 36.57 14.12
N SER A 11 16.29 35.98 13.15
CA SER A 11 16.39 36.45 11.76
C SER A 11 15.10 36.13 10.99
N MET A 12 13.99 36.75 11.38
CA MET A 12 12.72 36.66 10.64
C MET A 12 12.49 37.85 9.70
N PHE A 13 13.40 38.84 9.67
CA PHE A 13 13.19 40.10 8.94
C PHE A 13 14.41 40.62 8.14
N TYR A 14 15.52 39.89 8.09
CA TYR A 14 16.70 40.28 7.29
C TYR A 14 16.96 39.23 6.21
N VAL A 15 16.71 39.59 4.96
CA VAL A 15 17.11 38.79 3.79
C VAL A 15 18.63 38.89 3.71
N HIS A 16 19.35 37.76 3.74
CA HIS A 16 20.81 37.78 3.58
C HIS A 16 21.12 38.23 2.14
N GLU A 17 22.12 39.08 1.94
CA GLU A 17 22.63 39.47 0.61
C GLU A 17 22.85 38.27 -0.32
N ALA A 18 23.29 37.14 0.24
CA ALA A 18 23.45 35.87 -0.49
C ALA A 18 22.13 35.32 -1.05
N ASP A 19 21.00 35.52 -0.35
CA ASP A 19 19.68 35.06 -0.81
C ASP A 19 19.18 35.95 -1.96
N VAL A 20 19.51 37.25 -1.97
CA VAL A 20 19.15 38.17 -3.08
C VAL A 20 19.89 37.79 -4.36
N VAL A 21 21.18 37.43 -4.25
CA VAL A 21 21.99 36.97 -5.40
C VAL A 21 21.46 35.64 -5.93
N GLN A 22 21.08 34.70 -5.06
CA GLN A 22 20.42 33.46 -5.47
C GLN A 22 19.08 33.73 -6.17
N ILE A 23 18.32 34.74 -5.72
CA ILE A 23 17.05 35.11 -6.34
C ILE A 23 17.24 35.68 -7.76
N HIS A 24 18.34 36.40 -7.97
CA HIS A 24 18.68 36.95 -9.28
C HIS A 24 19.01 35.84 -10.30
N HIS A 25 19.75 34.81 -9.91
CA HIS A 25 20.21 33.77 -10.82
C HIS A 25 19.10 32.88 -11.40
N PHE A 26 17.97 32.71 -10.71
CA PHE A 26 16.86 31.90 -11.24
C PHE A 26 15.92 32.67 -12.16
N LEU A 27 16.02 34.00 -12.20
CA LEU A 27 15.18 34.90 -13.00
C LEU A 27 15.86 35.39 -14.29
N GLU A 28 16.95 34.76 -14.72
CA GLU A 28 17.72 35.20 -15.89
C GLU A 28 17.16 34.65 -17.21
N GLU A 29 16.48 33.49 -17.19
CA GLU A 29 16.07 32.78 -18.41
C GLU A 29 14.64 32.21 -18.36
N CYS A 30 13.98 32.16 -19.52
CA CYS A 30 12.68 31.53 -19.67
C CYS A 30 12.77 30.01 -19.48
N SER A 31 11.98 29.47 -18.56
CA SER A 31 11.99 28.04 -18.22
C SER A 31 11.55 27.10 -19.35
N LEU A 32 10.92 27.62 -20.41
CA LEU A 32 10.48 26.83 -21.56
C LEU A 32 11.46 26.89 -22.74
N CYS A 33 11.88 28.11 -23.12
CA CYS A 33 12.65 28.32 -24.34
C CYS A 33 14.10 28.77 -24.09
N ALA A 34 14.52 28.87 -22.83
CA ALA A 34 15.88 29.24 -22.40
C ALA A 34 16.39 30.58 -22.96
N LYS A 35 15.48 31.48 -23.35
CA LYS A 35 15.84 32.84 -23.76
C LYS A 35 16.04 33.71 -22.53
N SER A 36 17.02 34.61 -22.59
CA SER A 36 17.24 35.63 -21.56
C SER A 36 15.99 36.48 -21.32
N LEU A 37 15.67 36.74 -20.06
CA LEU A 37 14.54 37.56 -19.65
C LEU A 37 14.97 39.03 -19.59
N SER A 38 14.71 39.76 -20.66
CA SER A 38 15.10 41.17 -20.80
C SER A 38 13.93 42.16 -20.70
N GLY A 39 12.79 41.72 -20.17
CA GLY A 39 11.54 42.50 -20.13
C GLY A 39 10.54 41.94 -19.12
N ASP A 40 9.23 42.07 -19.40
CA ASP A 40 8.18 41.54 -18.52
C ASP A 40 8.34 40.04 -18.30
N ILE A 41 8.31 39.63 -17.03
CA ILE A 41 8.46 38.23 -16.62
C ILE A 41 7.09 37.67 -16.24
N PHE A 42 6.68 36.61 -16.94
CA PHE A 42 5.46 35.89 -16.64
C PHE A 42 5.76 34.74 -15.68
N MET A 43 5.22 34.79 -14.46
CA MET A 43 5.52 33.80 -13.42
C MET A 43 4.48 32.67 -13.37
N TYR A 44 4.93 31.43 -13.20
CA TYR A 44 4.09 30.29 -12.81
C TYR A 44 4.53 29.79 -11.44
N ARG A 45 3.58 29.63 -10.51
CA ARG A 45 3.77 29.10 -9.14
C ARG A 45 4.76 29.84 -8.23
N GLY A 46 5.28 30.98 -8.67
CA GLY A 46 6.13 31.88 -7.88
C GLY A 46 7.63 31.69 -8.11
N ASP A 47 8.04 30.63 -8.81
CA ASP A 47 9.45 30.24 -8.98
C ASP A 47 9.84 29.97 -10.44
N THR A 48 8.88 29.90 -11.35
CA THR A 48 9.13 29.52 -12.74
C THR A 48 8.87 30.71 -13.68
N PRO A 49 9.93 31.39 -14.17
CA PRO A 49 9.78 32.56 -15.03
C PRO A 49 9.68 32.23 -16.53
N PHE A 50 8.92 33.02 -17.28
CA PHE A 50 8.74 32.91 -18.73
C PHE A 50 8.82 34.27 -19.43
N CYS A 51 9.34 34.27 -20.66
CA CYS A 51 9.47 35.47 -21.48
C CYS A 51 8.15 35.93 -22.13
N SER A 52 7.09 35.13 -22.06
CA SER A 52 5.79 35.46 -22.63
C SER A 52 4.66 34.65 -21.98
N GLU A 53 3.43 35.12 -22.13
CA GLU A 53 2.25 34.40 -21.64
C GLU A 53 2.08 33.05 -22.36
N GLU A 54 2.40 32.96 -23.65
CA GLU A 54 2.33 31.72 -24.41
C GLU A 54 3.30 30.66 -23.87
N CYS A 55 4.53 31.06 -23.55
CA CYS A 55 5.51 30.15 -22.95
C CYS A 55 5.01 29.61 -21.61
N ARG A 56 4.45 30.50 -20.78
CA ARG A 56 3.84 30.12 -19.50
C ARG A 56 2.66 29.16 -19.69
N GLN A 57 1.77 29.48 -20.63
CA GLN A 57 0.59 28.67 -20.90
C GLN A 57 0.97 27.27 -21.39
N GLN A 58 1.94 27.16 -22.29
CA GLN A 58 2.44 25.88 -22.78
C GLN A 58 3.00 25.01 -21.64
N GLN A 59 3.74 25.58 -20.68
CA GLN A 59 4.19 24.83 -19.51
C GLN A 59 3.02 24.31 -18.66
N ILE A 60 1.99 25.13 -18.42
CA ILE A 60 0.77 24.73 -17.70
C ILE A 60 0.13 23.51 -18.38
N GLU A 61 0.07 23.50 -19.70
CA GLU A 61 -0.52 22.39 -20.45
C GLU A 61 0.29 21.10 -20.32
N VAL A 62 1.61 21.21 -20.42
CA VAL A 62 2.56 20.10 -20.23
C VAL A 62 2.39 19.49 -18.84
N ASP A 63 2.36 20.32 -17.81
CA ASP A 63 2.20 19.87 -16.42
C ASP A 63 0.82 19.25 -16.17
N ARG A 64 -0.24 19.85 -16.71
CA ARG A 64 -1.59 19.30 -16.67
C ARG A 64 -1.65 17.94 -17.36
N ALA A 65 -1.01 17.78 -18.51
CA ALA A 65 -0.92 16.51 -19.22
C ALA A 65 -0.13 15.47 -18.42
N LYS A 66 1.02 15.85 -17.84
CA LYS A 66 1.84 15.00 -16.97
C LYS A 66 1.05 14.52 -15.75
N HIS A 67 0.28 15.40 -15.11
CA HIS A 67 -0.58 15.06 -13.98
C HIS A 67 -1.66 14.04 -14.38
N ARG A 68 -2.34 14.24 -15.52
CA ARG A 68 -3.32 13.26 -16.03
C ARG A 68 -2.69 11.89 -16.30
N ARG A 69 -1.50 11.85 -16.90
CA ARG A 69 -0.78 10.58 -17.14
C ARG A 69 -0.47 9.85 -15.83
N LYS A 70 0.05 10.55 -14.83
CA LYS A 70 0.33 9.98 -13.50
C LYS A 70 -0.93 9.42 -12.85
N LYS A 71 -2.05 10.15 -12.88
CA LYS A 71 -3.34 9.68 -12.33
C LYS A 71 -3.82 8.41 -13.03
N ARG A 72 -3.74 8.35 -14.36
CA ARG A 72 -4.10 7.15 -15.14
C ARG A 72 -3.20 5.96 -14.81
N ALA A 73 -1.89 6.18 -14.71
CA ALA A 73 -0.94 5.14 -14.33
C ALA A 73 -1.22 4.59 -12.92
N ALA A 74 -1.50 5.47 -11.95
CA ALA A 74 -1.87 5.08 -10.60
C ALA A 74 -3.18 4.27 -10.58
N ALA A 75 -4.22 4.73 -11.29
CA ALA A 75 -5.46 3.99 -11.42
C ALA A 75 -5.26 2.60 -12.06
N HIS A 76 -4.45 2.53 -13.13
CA HIS A 76 -4.10 1.26 -13.75
C HIS A 76 -3.40 0.31 -12.76
N ALA A 77 -2.39 0.81 -12.03
CA ALA A 77 -1.69 0.03 -11.01
C ALA A 77 -2.64 -0.49 -9.92
N LEU A 78 -3.58 0.34 -9.44
CA LEU A 78 -4.59 -0.09 -8.48
C LEU A 78 -5.48 -1.20 -9.06
N THR A 79 -5.98 -1.05 -10.29
CA THR A 79 -6.81 -2.08 -10.92
C THR A 79 -6.05 -3.38 -11.19
N ALA A 80 -4.77 -3.30 -11.55
CA ALA A 80 -3.90 -4.45 -11.73
C ALA A 80 -3.72 -5.22 -10.41
N ARG A 81 -3.40 -4.52 -9.31
CA ARG A 81 -3.29 -5.12 -7.97
C ARG A 81 -4.60 -5.78 -7.52
N SER A 82 -5.74 -5.14 -7.79
CA SER A 82 -7.05 -5.72 -7.49
C SER A 82 -7.39 -6.97 -8.33
N ARG A 83 -6.89 -7.07 -9.56
CA ARG A 83 -7.03 -8.30 -10.38
C ARG A 83 -6.16 -9.42 -9.83
N GLU A 84 -4.91 -9.13 -9.50
CA GLU A 84 -3.99 -10.09 -8.89
C GLU A 84 -4.53 -10.64 -7.57
N HIS A 85 -5.01 -9.77 -6.68
CA HIS A 85 -5.62 -10.21 -5.41
C HIS A 85 -6.84 -11.12 -5.65
N ARG A 86 -7.69 -10.80 -6.62
CA ARG A 86 -8.82 -11.67 -7.00
C ARG A 86 -8.36 -13.02 -7.56
N HIS A 87 -7.32 -13.03 -8.40
CA HIS A 87 -6.76 -14.28 -8.94
C HIS A 87 -6.17 -15.15 -7.82
N HIS A 88 -5.44 -14.56 -6.88
CA HIS A 88 -4.89 -15.27 -5.73
C HIS A 88 -5.98 -15.86 -4.84
N HIS A 89 -7.02 -15.09 -4.52
CA HIS A 89 -8.17 -15.57 -3.74
C HIS A 89 -8.91 -16.71 -4.43
N HIS A 90 -9.18 -16.59 -5.74
CA HIS A 90 -9.85 -17.64 -6.50
C HIS A 90 -9.01 -18.94 -6.55
N HIS A 91 -7.71 -18.83 -6.79
CA HIS A 91 -6.79 -19.98 -6.78
C HIS A 91 -6.76 -20.68 -5.41
N HIS A 92 -6.68 -19.91 -4.32
CA HIS A 92 -6.71 -20.45 -2.96
C HIS A 92 -8.02 -21.21 -2.68
N HIS A 93 -9.17 -20.64 -3.07
CA HIS A 93 -10.47 -21.29 -2.90
C HIS A 93 -10.58 -22.60 -3.70
N HIS A 94 -10.10 -22.61 -4.95
CA HIS A 94 -10.09 -23.82 -5.78
C HIS A 94 -9.21 -24.93 -5.17
N HIS A 95 -8.01 -24.57 -4.70
CA HIS A 95 -7.12 -25.52 -4.03
C HIS A 95 -7.75 -26.09 -2.75
N HIS A 96 -8.36 -25.26 -1.90
CA HIS A 96 -9.03 -25.72 -0.69
C HIS A 96 -10.19 -26.69 -1.01
N HIS A 97 -11.01 -26.39 -2.03
CA HIS A 97 -12.08 -27.30 -2.47
C HIS A 97 -11.52 -28.64 -2.96
N GLN A 98 -10.40 -28.65 -3.70
CA GLN A 98 -9.76 -29.88 -4.17
C GLN A 98 -9.27 -30.77 -3.02
N HIS A 99 -8.72 -30.20 -1.94
CA HIS A 99 -8.31 -30.97 -0.76
C HIS A 99 -9.50 -31.59 -0.01
N HIS A 100 -10.64 -30.90 0.08
CA HIS A 100 -11.86 -31.46 0.70
C HIS A 100 -12.56 -32.53 -0.14
N GLN A 101 -12.22 -32.66 -1.42
CA GLN A 101 -12.76 -33.72 -2.29
C GLN A 101 -11.96 -35.03 -2.23
N GLN A 102 -10.87 -35.09 -1.44
CA GLN A 102 -10.17 -36.34 -1.17
C GLN A 102 -11.12 -37.26 -0.38
N PRO A 103 -11.28 -38.54 -0.76
CA PRO A 103 -12.19 -39.43 -0.05
C PRO A 103 -11.77 -39.50 1.42
N GLN A 104 -12.70 -39.16 2.31
CA GLN A 104 -12.53 -39.30 3.76
C GLN A 104 -11.91 -40.67 4.05
N PRO A 105 -10.83 -40.77 4.86
CA PRO A 105 -10.30 -42.05 5.25
C PRO A 105 -11.42 -42.79 5.98
N GLN A 106 -11.96 -43.81 5.31
CA GLN A 106 -13.04 -44.61 5.84
C GLN A 106 -12.54 -45.19 7.16
N PRO A 107 -13.31 -45.12 8.27
CA PRO A 107 -12.89 -45.76 9.50
C PRO A 107 -12.66 -47.23 9.16
N ARG A 108 -11.39 -47.64 9.24
CA ARG A 108 -10.96 -49.02 9.04
C ARG A 108 -11.81 -49.88 9.96
N LYS A 109 -12.79 -50.57 9.39
CA LYS A 109 -13.50 -51.64 10.07
C LYS A 109 -12.44 -52.62 10.55
N ALA A 110 -12.18 -52.62 11.86
CA ALA A 110 -11.45 -53.70 12.50
C ALA A 110 -12.17 -54.99 12.09
N GLY A 111 -11.40 -55.94 11.55
CA GLY A 111 -11.95 -57.26 11.25
C GLY A 111 -12.62 -57.77 12.52
N MET A 112 -13.92 -58.01 12.44
CA MET A 112 -14.61 -58.84 13.39
C MET A 112 -14.06 -60.26 13.26
N ASP A 113 -13.05 -60.61 14.04
CA ASP A 113 -12.87 -62.01 14.41
C ASP A 113 -14.10 -62.42 15.23
N ALA A 114 -14.83 -63.39 14.67
CA ALA A 114 -16.07 -63.89 15.24
C ALA A 114 -15.79 -64.79 16.45
N ASN A 115 -15.23 -64.25 17.56
CA ASN A 115 -15.34 -64.91 18.87
C ASN A 115 -14.86 -64.12 20.11
N HIS A 116 -15.19 -62.83 20.28
CA HIS A 116 -14.96 -62.17 21.58
C HIS A 116 -16.15 -61.27 21.96
N HIS A 117 -16.99 -61.74 22.89
CA HIS A 117 -17.98 -60.93 23.59
C HIS A 117 -17.39 -60.46 24.95
N PRO A 118 -17.13 -59.15 25.15
CA PRO A 118 -16.44 -58.66 26.35
C PRO A 118 -17.29 -58.46 27.62
N TRP A 119 -18.45 -59.13 27.77
CA TRP A 119 -19.43 -58.79 28.84
C TRP A 119 -20.18 -59.97 29.46
N VAL A 120 -19.54 -61.12 29.71
CA VAL A 120 -20.23 -62.25 30.40
C VAL A 120 -19.51 -62.90 31.58
N ASP A 121 -18.33 -62.47 31.99
CA ASP A 121 -17.60 -63.15 33.10
C ASP A 121 -17.54 -62.35 34.42
N ALA A 122 -18.55 -61.53 34.71
CA ALA A 122 -18.78 -61.02 36.06
C ALA A 122 -19.87 -61.86 36.72
N GLY A 123 -19.48 -63.02 37.26
CA GLY A 123 -20.36 -63.96 37.95
C GLY A 123 -21.12 -63.31 39.11
N PHE A 124 -22.40 -62.97 38.86
CA PHE A 124 -23.37 -62.74 39.91
C PHE A 124 -24.10 -64.05 40.20
N ALA A 125 -23.88 -64.54 41.41
CA ALA A 125 -24.50 -65.74 41.96
C ALA A 125 -26.03 -65.66 41.87
N ARG A 126 -26.64 -66.73 41.33
CA ARG A 126 -28.10 -66.89 41.31
C ARG A 126 -28.59 -67.18 42.72
N ALA A 127 -29.25 -66.23 43.36
CA ALA A 127 -30.02 -66.49 44.57
C ALA A 127 -31.30 -67.26 44.21
N PRO A 128 -31.69 -68.32 44.96
CA PRO A 128 -32.92 -69.05 44.67
C PRO A 128 -34.14 -68.26 45.17
N ALA A 129 -35.20 -68.25 44.36
CA ALA A 129 -36.49 -67.68 44.72
C ALA A 129 -37.20 -68.60 45.74
N LEU A 130 -37.30 -68.16 47.00
CA LEU A 130 -38.27 -68.73 47.93
C LEU A 130 -39.68 -68.25 47.54
N ARG A 131 -40.60 -69.20 47.51
CA ARG A 131 -42.05 -68.98 47.40
C ARG A 131 -42.69 -69.20 48.77
N VAL A 132 -43.70 -68.37 49.02
CA VAL A 132 -44.65 -68.24 50.15
C VAL A 132 -44.18 -67.38 51.32
#